data_AF-A0A3S4FAA8-F1
#
_entry.id   AF-A0A3S4FAA8-F1
#
_cell.length_a   1.000
_cell.length_b   1.000
_cell.length_c   1.000
_cell.angle_alpha   90.00
_cell.angle_beta   90.00
_cell.angle_gamma   90.00
#
_symmetry.space_group_name_H-M   'P 1'
#
loop_
_entity.id
_entity.type
_entity.pdbx_description
1 polymer ?
#
loop_
_entity_poly.entity_id
_entity_poly.type
_entity_poly.pdbx_seq_one_letter_code
_entity_poly.pdbx_strand_id
1 'polypeptide(L)'
;MKAMNKVWVIGDASVDLVPEKQNSYLKCPGGASANAGVCVARLGGECGFIGCLGDDDAGRFLRQVFQDNGVDVSFLRMDPALTSAVLIVNLTADGERSFTYLVHPGADTYVSPQDLPPFRQYEWFYFSSIGLTDSPAREACLEGARRMREAGGYVLFDVNLRSKMWRNTDEIPELIARSAGLASICKVSADELCQLSGASHWQDARYYLRDLGCDTTIISLGADGALLITAEGELHFPAPRVDVVDTTGGRRCFCRRPAVHPFPRKLLGSCPAGGSHQQCQCLRRYGGDGKRRNDRSAVSRPAKHFSVQPFAGASHDREIRSHHAR
;
A
#
# COMPACT_ATOMS: atom_id res chain seq x y z
N MET A 1 14.19 3.22 23.67
CA MET A 1 13.16 3.43 22.62
C MET A 1 12.16 2.29 22.71
N LYS A 2 10.84 2.51 22.55
CA LYS A 2 9.91 1.37 22.39
C LYS A 2 10.21 0.72 21.04
N ALA A 3 10.34 -0.60 21.02
CA ALA A 3 10.40 -1.34 19.76
C ALA A 3 9.16 -1.01 18.92
N MET A 4 9.34 -0.82 17.62
CA MET A 4 8.22 -0.73 16.68
C MET A 4 7.88 -2.16 16.26
N ASN A 5 6.61 -2.53 16.33
CA ASN A 5 6.21 -3.86 15.88
C ASN A 5 6.21 -3.89 14.35
N LYS A 6 6.73 -4.97 13.79
CA LYS A 6 6.85 -5.15 12.34
C LYS A 6 5.48 -5.32 11.69
N VAL A 7 5.33 -4.74 10.49
CA VAL A 7 4.18 -4.94 9.61
C VAL A 7 4.61 -5.84 8.46
N TRP A 8 4.03 -7.03 8.40
CA TRP A 8 4.16 -7.96 7.30
C TRP A 8 3.05 -7.70 6.29
N VAL A 9 3.42 -7.58 5.01
CA VAL A 9 2.49 -7.37 3.90
C VAL A 9 2.69 -8.50 2.91
N ILE A 10 1.62 -9.24 2.59
CA ILE A 10 1.62 -10.31 1.57
C ILE A 10 0.78 -9.91 0.35
N GLY A 11 1.19 -10.34 -0.84
CA GLY A 11 0.39 -10.30 -2.06
C GLY A 11 1.08 -9.61 -3.23
N ASP A 12 0.35 -8.74 -3.93
CA ASP A 12 0.71 -8.25 -5.26
C ASP A 12 1.76 -7.13 -5.28
N ALA A 13 2.69 -7.28 -6.21
CA ALA A 13 3.66 -6.26 -6.64
C ALA A 13 3.72 -6.28 -8.17
N SER A 14 3.38 -5.17 -8.82
CA SER A 14 3.23 -5.07 -10.28
C SER A 14 3.99 -3.90 -10.87
N VAL A 15 4.29 -3.98 -12.17
CA VAL A 15 4.66 -2.81 -12.97
C VAL A 15 3.40 -2.23 -13.60
N ASP A 16 3.06 -1.01 -13.21
CA ASP A 16 1.90 -0.29 -13.72
C ASP A 16 2.36 0.62 -14.87
N LEU A 17 1.88 0.33 -16.09
CA LEU A 17 2.12 1.15 -17.28
C LEU A 17 1.04 2.23 -17.38
N VAL A 18 1.41 3.47 -17.08
CA VAL A 18 0.49 4.62 -17.05
C VAL A 18 0.72 5.51 -18.28
N PRO A 19 -0.31 5.84 -19.09
CA PRO A 19 -0.16 6.68 -20.28
C PRO A 19 0.51 8.04 -20.00
N GLU A 20 1.55 8.38 -20.75
CA GLU A 20 2.30 9.65 -20.67
C GLU A 20 2.22 10.50 -21.97
N LYS A 21 1.92 9.84 -23.09
CA LYS A 21 1.48 10.45 -24.36
C LYS A 21 0.73 9.38 -25.13
N GLN A 22 0.15 9.80 -26.25
CA GLN A 22 -0.59 8.94 -27.17
C GLN A 22 0.14 7.65 -27.61
N ASN A 23 1.49 7.60 -27.51
CA ASN A 23 2.33 6.43 -27.82
C ASN A 23 3.43 6.16 -26.76
N SER A 24 3.25 6.57 -25.49
CA SER A 24 4.21 6.22 -24.42
C SER A 24 3.55 5.95 -23.07
N TYR A 25 4.14 5.02 -22.32
CA TYR A 25 3.76 4.69 -20.95
C TYR A 25 4.91 5.02 -19.98
N LEU A 26 4.58 5.64 -18.85
CA LEU A 26 5.42 5.69 -17.67
C LEU A 26 5.45 4.31 -17.00
N LYS A 27 6.66 3.84 -16.68
CA LYS A 27 6.89 2.64 -15.88
C LYS A 27 6.81 2.98 -14.40
N CYS A 28 5.67 2.71 -13.76
CA CYS A 28 5.46 2.94 -12.33
C CYS A 28 5.55 1.63 -11.53
N PRO A 29 6.06 1.64 -10.29
CA PRO A 29 5.82 0.55 -9.36
C PRO A 29 4.35 0.56 -8.91
N GLY A 30 3.80 -0.64 -8.70
CA GLY A 30 2.38 -0.90 -8.49
C GLY A 30 2.13 -2.13 -7.62
N GLY A 31 0.88 -2.56 -7.54
CA GLY A 31 0.39 -3.60 -6.65
C GLY A 31 -0.20 -3.04 -5.35
N ALA A 32 -1.32 -3.57 -4.87
CA ALA A 32 -1.98 -3.11 -3.64
C ALA A 32 -1.10 -3.35 -2.42
N SER A 33 -0.60 -4.57 -2.26
CA SER A 33 0.28 -4.97 -1.17
C SER A 33 1.61 -4.20 -1.22
N ALA A 34 2.23 -4.08 -2.39
CA ALA A 34 3.46 -3.32 -2.55
C ALA A 34 3.30 -1.84 -2.15
N ASN A 35 2.21 -1.19 -2.57
CA ASN A 35 1.90 0.19 -2.20
C ASN A 35 1.68 0.34 -0.69
N ALA A 36 0.99 -0.60 -0.03
CA ALA A 36 0.79 -0.60 1.40
C ALA A 36 2.14 -0.71 2.16
N GLY A 37 3.00 -1.64 1.76
CA GLY A 37 4.32 -1.83 2.40
C GLY A 37 5.24 -0.62 2.26
N VAL A 38 5.35 -0.05 1.04
CA VAL A 38 6.12 1.17 0.79
C VAL A 38 5.55 2.38 1.54
N CYS A 39 4.23 2.45 1.73
CA CYS A 39 3.61 3.49 2.56
C CYS A 39 4.05 3.39 4.03
N VAL A 40 3.96 2.20 4.64
CA VAL A 40 4.40 1.97 6.03
C VAL A 40 5.88 2.31 6.22
N ALA A 41 6.74 1.88 5.30
CA ALA A 41 8.18 2.16 5.38
C ALA A 41 8.51 3.65 5.25
N ARG A 42 7.84 4.38 4.33
CA ARG A 42 7.99 5.85 4.18
C ARG A 42 7.53 6.65 5.39
N LEU A 43 6.59 6.13 6.18
CA LEU A 43 6.16 6.70 7.46
C LEU A 43 7.13 6.34 8.61
N GLY A 44 8.23 5.63 8.28
CA GLY A 44 9.24 5.15 9.21
C GLY A 44 8.74 4.00 10.10
N GLY A 45 7.76 3.21 9.65
CA GLY A 45 7.43 1.93 10.25
C GLY A 45 8.39 0.84 9.77
N GLU A 46 8.53 -0.24 10.55
CA GLU A 46 9.26 -1.43 10.12
C GLU A 46 8.32 -2.30 9.28
N CYS A 47 8.65 -2.53 8.01
CA CYS A 47 7.82 -3.31 7.09
C CYS A 47 8.63 -4.43 6.43
N GLY A 48 8.04 -5.63 6.34
CA GLY A 48 8.55 -6.72 5.52
C GLY A 48 7.54 -7.15 4.47
N PHE A 49 8.00 -7.42 3.25
CA PHE A 49 7.18 -7.91 2.16
C PHE A 49 7.34 -9.42 2.00
N ILE A 50 6.22 -10.13 1.92
CA ILE A 50 6.12 -11.57 1.69
C ILE A 50 5.51 -11.75 0.30
N GLY A 51 6.17 -12.48 -0.58
CA GLY A 51 5.63 -12.65 -1.94
C GLY A 51 6.56 -13.38 -2.88
N CYS A 52 6.11 -13.50 -4.13
CA CYS A 52 6.88 -14.06 -5.23
C CYS A 52 6.85 -13.09 -6.42
N LEU A 53 8.00 -12.93 -7.08
CA LEU A 53 8.19 -12.19 -8.33
C LEU A 53 8.97 -13.06 -9.31
N GLY A 54 8.83 -12.79 -10.60
CA GLY A 54 9.70 -13.38 -11.61
C GLY A 54 11.13 -12.86 -11.46
N ASP A 55 12.15 -13.70 -11.70
CA ASP A 55 13.54 -13.22 -11.87
C ASP A 55 13.73 -12.59 -13.26
N ASP A 56 12.89 -11.59 -13.53
CA ASP A 56 12.82 -10.79 -14.74
C ASP A 56 13.09 -9.30 -14.43
N ASP A 57 13.11 -8.47 -15.46
CA ASP A 57 13.44 -7.04 -15.30
C ASP A 57 12.37 -6.26 -14.52
N ALA A 58 11.12 -6.73 -14.53
CA ALA A 58 10.03 -6.16 -13.76
C ALA A 58 10.20 -6.50 -12.27
N GLY A 59 10.51 -7.76 -11.94
CA GLY A 59 10.70 -8.25 -10.59
C GLY A 59 11.96 -7.67 -9.94
N ARG A 60 13.09 -7.62 -10.67
CA ARG A 60 14.31 -6.95 -10.22
C ARG A 60 14.08 -5.46 -9.97
N PHE A 61 13.32 -4.79 -10.83
CA PHE A 61 12.92 -3.38 -10.63
C PHE A 61 12.07 -3.21 -9.36
N LEU A 62 11.06 -4.05 -9.13
CA LEU A 62 10.19 -3.98 -7.95
C LEU A 62 10.95 -4.29 -6.66
N ARG A 63 11.83 -5.30 -6.67
CA ARG A 63 12.74 -5.61 -5.56
C ARG A 63 13.63 -4.42 -5.20
N GLN A 64 14.21 -3.74 -6.20
CA GLN A 64 15.00 -2.52 -5.97
C GLN A 64 14.13 -1.40 -5.36
N VAL A 65 12.91 -1.19 -5.87
CA VAL A 65 11.97 -0.19 -5.31
C VAL A 65 11.64 -0.49 -3.84
N PHE A 66 11.49 -1.74 -3.43
CA PHE A 66 11.32 -2.09 -2.01
C PHE A 66 12.55 -1.72 -1.19
N GLN A 67 13.75 -2.08 -1.65
CA GLN A 67 15.02 -1.79 -0.98
C GLN A 67 15.27 -0.27 -0.84
N ASP A 68 15.05 0.50 -1.92
CA ASP A 68 15.18 1.96 -1.95
C ASP A 68 14.23 2.67 -0.96
N ASN A 69 13.12 2.04 -0.62
CA ASN A 69 12.12 2.56 0.32
C ASN A 69 12.23 1.95 1.74
N GLY A 70 13.22 1.11 2.01
CA GLY A 70 13.44 0.52 3.33
C GLY A 70 12.46 -0.60 3.71
N VAL A 71 11.84 -1.26 2.74
CA VAL A 71 11.03 -2.48 2.96
C VAL A 71 11.96 -3.70 2.99
N ASP A 72 11.82 -4.54 4.01
CA ASP A 72 12.55 -5.80 4.10
C ASP A 72 12.04 -6.82 3.06
N VAL A 73 12.96 -7.28 2.21
CA VAL A 73 12.71 -8.22 1.10
C VAL A 73 13.23 -9.64 1.39
N SER A 74 13.53 -9.98 2.64
CA SER A 74 14.05 -11.30 3.03
C SER A 74 13.09 -12.46 2.76
N PHE A 75 11.79 -12.17 2.65
CA PHE A 75 10.70 -13.12 2.32
C PHE A 75 10.04 -12.82 0.96
N LEU A 76 10.75 -12.10 0.09
CA LEU A 76 10.39 -11.89 -1.31
C LEU A 76 11.21 -12.85 -2.19
N ARG A 77 10.56 -13.92 -2.66
CA ARG A 77 11.18 -14.92 -3.54
C ARG A 77 11.22 -14.41 -4.98
N MET A 78 12.38 -14.55 -5.62
CA MET A 78 12.55 -14.36 -7.07
C MET A 78 12.56 -15.74 -7.73
N ASP A 79 11.75 -15.93 -8.77
CA ASP A 79 11.58 -17.22 -9.45
C ASP A 79 11.86 -17.09 -10.96
N PRO A 80 12.90 -17.74 -11.51
CA PRO A 80 13.24 -17.65 -12.93
C PRO A 80 12.25 -18.35 -13.86
N ALA A 81 11.30 -19.13 -13.35
CA ALA A 81 10.25 -19.78 -14.13
C ALA A 81 8.94 -18.97 -14.21
N LEU A 82 8.84 -17.85 -13.50
CA LEU A 82 7.63 -17.01 -13.42
C LEU A 82 7.86 -15.62 -14.00
N THR A 83 6.78 -14.96 -14.39
CA THR A 83 6.78 -13.58 -14.91
C THR A 83 6.09 -12.65 -13.91
N SER A 84 6.75 -11.56 -13.55
CA SER A 84 6.20 -10.54 -12.65
C SER A 84 4.98 -9.85 -13.28
N ALA A 85 3.99 -9.48 -12.45
CA ALA A 85 2.78 -8.84 -12.94
C ALA A 85 3.05 -7.51 -13.65
N VAL A 86 2.51 -7.35 -14.86
CA VAL A 86 2.51 -6.08 -15.61
C VAL A 86 1.07 -5.76 -15.99
N LEU A 87 0.65 -4.51 -15.78
CA LEU A 87 -0.69 -4.04 -16.14
C LEU A 87 -0.64 -2.70 -16.86
N ILE A 88 -1.65 -2.42 -17.68
CA ILE A 88 -1.89 -1.10 -18.27
C ILE A 88 -3.01 -0.41 -17.50
N VAL A 89 -2.75 0.84 -17.10
CA VAL A 89 -3.76 1.73 -16.50
C VAL A 89 -4.40 2.55 -17.60
N ASN A 90 -5.69 2.35 -17.85
CA ASN A 90 -6.47 3.13 -18.80
C ASN A 90 -7.37 4.12 -18.05
N LEU A 91 -7.51 5.34 -18.57
CA LEU A 91 -8.55 6.27 -18.16
C LEU A 91 -9.76 6.08 -19.09
N THR A 92 -10.95 5.84 -18.54
CA THR A 92 -12.20 5.84 -19.30
C THR A 92 -12.55 7.27 -19.73
N ALA A 93 -13.54 7.42 -20.61
CA ALA A 93 -14.05 8.74 -21.02
C ALA A 93 -14.53 9.58 -19.83
N ASP A 94 -15.03 8.93 -18.77
CA ASP A 94 -15.54 9.54 -17.54
C ASP A 94 -14.45 9.81 -16.49
N GLY A 95 -13.18 9.50 -16.81
CA GLY A 95 -12.03 9.68 -15.91
C GLY A 95 -11.83 8.56 -14.88
N GLU A 96 -12.65 7.51 -14.90
CA GLU A 96 -12.43 6.32 -14.08
C GLU A 96 -11.21 5.52 -14.56
N ARG A 97 -10.53 4.84 -13.64
CA ARG A 97 -9.39 3.97 -13.97
C ARG A 97 -9.87 2.55 -14.22
N SER A 98 -9.55 2.03 -15.39
CA SER A 98 -9.67 0.60 -15.72
C SER A 98 -8.27 -0.01 -15.87
N PHE A 99 -8.15 -1.29 -15.51
CA PHE A 99 -6.88 -2.00 -15.47
C PHE A 99 -6.93 -3.18 -16.44
N THR A 100 -5.91 -3.28 -17.29
CA THR A 100 -5.72 -4.41 -18.21
C THR A 100 -4.46 -5.17 -17.77
N TYR A 101 -4.65 -6.35 -17.20
CA TYR A 101 -3.55 -7.23 -16.78
C TYR A 101 -2.96 -7.93 -18.00
N LEU A 102 -1.65 -7.75 -18.24
CA LEU A 102 -0.95 -8.35 -19.39
C LEU A 102 -0.37 -9.72 -19.07
N VAL A 103 -0.08 -9.98 -17.80
CA VAL A 103 0.47 -11.23 -17.28
C VAL A 103 -0.59 -11.87 -16.38
N HIS A 104 -1.04 -13.08 -16.73
CA HIS A 104 -2.03 -13.82 -15.96
C HIS A 104 -1.86 -15.34 -16.16
N PRO A 105 -1.60 -16.14 -15.10
CA PRO A 105 -1.33 -15.70 -13.73
C PRO A 105 -0.01 -14.92 -13.62
N GLY A 106 0.05 -13.97 -12.69
CA GLY A 106 1.28 -13.27 -12.32
C GLY A 106 2.08 -14.04 -11.28
N ALA A 107 3.39 -13.80 -11.17
CA ALA A 107 4.24 -14.45 -10.17
C ALA A 107 3.75 -14.27 -8.72
N ASP A 108 3.03 -13.19 -8.43
CA ASP A 108 2.43 -12.89 -7.13
C ASP A 108 1.44 -13.97 -6.65
N THR A 109 0.78 -14.69 -7.56
CA THR A 109 -0.13 -15.79 -7.18
C THR A 109 0.58 -17.06 -6.72
N TYR A 110 1.92 -17.12 -6.84
CA TYR A 110 2.75 -18.29 -6.52
C TYR A 110 3.44 -18.23 -5.16
N VAL A 111 3.18 -17.22 -4.33
CA VAL A 111 3.56 -17.25 -2.91
C VAL A 111 2.82 -18.37 -2.19
N SER A 112 3.49 -19.10 -1.30
CA SER A 112 2.96 -20.31 -0.65
C SER A 112 3.07 -20.23 0.88
N PRO A 113 2.39 -21.13 1.62
CA PRO A 113 2.59 -21.29 3.08
C PRO A 113 4.03 -21.58 3.55
N GLN A 114 4.94 -21.95 2.63
CA GLN A 114 6.36 -22.19 2.90
C GLN A 114 7.20 -20.90 2.83
N ASP A 115 6.73 -19.89 2.07
CA ASP A 115 7.36 -18.57 1.97
C ASP A 115 7.03 -17.66 3.17
N LEU A 116 6.19 -18.12 4.11
CA LEU A 116 5.77 -17.35 5.29
C LEU A 116 6.88 -17.29 6.37
N PRO A 117 7.18 -16.10 6.92
CA PRO A 117 8.12 -15.95 8.02
C PRO A 117 7.56 -16.47 9.35
N PRO A 118 8.43 -16.70 10.36
CA PRO A 118 7.99 -16.82 11.75
C PRO A 118 7.50 -15.47 12.25
N PHE A 119 6.21 -15.39 12.61
CA PHE A 119 5.59 -14.19 13.19
C PHE A 119 5.84 -14.06 14.70
N ARG A 120 5.76 -12.83 15.21
CA ARG A 120 5.94 -12.52 16.64
C ARG A 120 4.71 -11.82 17.22
N GLN A 121 4.59 -11.87 18.54
CA GLN A 121 3.52 -11.20 19.27
C GLN A 121 3.48 -9.69 18.96
N TYR A 122 2.26 -9.17 18.82
CA TYR A 122 1.95 -7.78 18.48
C TYR A 122 2.43 -7.27 17.10
N GLU A 123 3.03 -8.11 16.25
CA GLU A 123 3.23 -7.81 14.83
C GLU A 123 1.89 -7.71 14.09
N TRP A 124 1.94 -7.18 12.87
CA TRP A 124 0.77 -7.00 12.00
C TRP A 124 0.94 -7.78 10.70
N PHE A 125 -0.16 -8.35 10.21
CA PHE A 125 -0.23 -9.01 8.91
C PHE A 125 -1.31 -8.35 8.06
N TYR A 126 -0.93 -7.83 6.89
CA TYR A 126 -1.83 -7.24 5.90
C TYR A 126 -1.94 -8.16 4.68
N PHE A 127 -3.19 -8.41 4.26
CA PHE A 127 -3.52 -9.04 2.99
C PHE A 127 -4.82 -8.46 2.43
N SER A 128 -5.11 -8.77 1.16
CA SER A 128 -6.33 -8.31 0.48
C SER A 128 -6.94 -9.40 -0.41
N SER A 129 -8.16 -9.20 -0.93
CA SER A 129 -8.81 -10.18 -1.80
C SER A 129 -8.02 -10.51 -3.08
N ILE A 130 -7.10 -9.64 -3.52
CA ILE A 130 -6.20 -9.91 -4.64
C ILE A 130 -5.32 -11.13 -4.34
N GLY A 131 -4.81 -11.27 -3.11
CA GLY A 131 -4.03 -12.44 -2.69
C GLY A 131 -4.85 -13.72 -2.53
N LEU A 132 -6.17 -13.68 -2.79
CA LEU A 132 -7.08 -14.82 -2.66
C LEU A 132 -7.58 -15.34 -4.02
N THR A 133 -7.28 -14.68 -5.14
CA THR A 133 -7.84 -15.05 -6.47
C THR A 133 -7.45 -16.47 -6.86
N ASP A 134 -6.18 -16.84 -6.66
CA ASP A 134 -5.58 -18.09 -7.11
C ASP A 134 -4.76 -18.76 -5.99
N SER A 135 -4.69 -20.09 -6.02
CA SER A 135 -3.75 -20.90 -5.22
C SER A 135 -2.39 -20.98 -5.93
N PRO A 136 -1.23 -21.02 -5.23
CA PRO A 136 -1.07 -21.16 -3.77
C PRO A 136 -1.18 -19.87 -2.92
N ALA A 137 -1.29 -18.68 -3.53
CA ALA A 137 -1.32 -17.42 -2.77
C ALA A 137 -2.50 -17.31 -1.80
N ARG A 138 -3.66 -17.84 -2.20
CA ARG A 138 -4.86 -17.95 -1.35
C ARG A 138 -4.57 -18.66 -0.03
N GLU A 139 -3.90 -19.82 -0.10
CA GLU A 139 -3.52 -20.60 1.07
C GLU A 139 -2.47 -19.86 1.90
N ALA A 140 -1.49 -19.21 1.24
CA ALA A 140 -0.46 -18.40 1.93
C ALA A 140 -1.07 -17.23 2.73
N CYS A 141 -2.05 -16.53 2.18
CA CYS A 141 -2.73 -15.42 2.85
C CYS A 141 -3.54 -15.88 4.06
N LEU A 142 -4.37 -16.91 3.90
CA LEU A 142 -5.22 -17.42 4.98
C LEU A 142 -4.41 -18.09 6.10
N GLU A 143 -3.38 -18.86 5.74
CA GLU A 143 -2.45 -19.46 6.70
C GLU A 143 -1.58 -18.42 7.40
N GLY A 144 -1.13 -17.38 6.68
CA GLY A 144 -0.38 -16.27 7.26
C GLY A 144 -1.21 -15.49 8.29
N ALA A 145 -2.48 -15.22 7.97
CA ALA A 145 -3.42 -14.61 8.91
C ALA A 145 -3.63 -15.49 10.15
N ARG A 146 -3.87 -16.81 9.97
CA ARG A 146 -4.01 -17.76 11.09
C ARG A 146 -2.78 -17.77 11.99
N ARG A 147 -1.57 -17.95 11.43
CA ARG A 147 -0.30 -17.95 12.17
C ARG A 147 -0.04 -16.63 12.91
N MET A 148 -0.41 -15.49 12.31
CA MET A 148 -0.29 -14.18 12.97
C MET A 148 -1.21 -14.07 14.20
N ARG A 149 -2.46 -14.55 14.11
CA ARG A 149 -3.39 -14.57 15.26
C ARG A 149 -2.88 -15.49 16.37
N GLU A 150 -2.36 -16.67 16.01
CA GLU A 150 -1.78 -17.64 16.97
C GLU A 150 -0.51 -17.12 17.65
N ALA A 151 0.32 -16.34 16.94
CA ALA A 151 1.47 -15.65 17.52
C ALA A 151 1.07 -14.51 18.49
N GLY A 152 -0.22 -14.18 18.62
CA GLY A 152 -0.70 -13.04 19.41
C GLY A 152 -0.48 -11.68 18.72
N GLY A 153 -0.42 -11.67 17.39
CA GLY A 153 -0.42 -10.47 16.57
C GLY A 153 -1.79 -10.11 16.00
N TYR A 154 -1.79 -9.15 15.08
CA TYR A 154 -2.99 -8.52 14.52
C TYR A 154 -3.07 -8.73 13.01
N VAL A 155 -4.29 -8.87 12.50
CA VAL A 155 -4.55 -9.05 11.07
C VAL A 155 -5.39 -7.89 10.56
N LEU A 156 -4.93 -7.23 9.50
CA LEU A 156 -5.68 -6.22 8.74
C LEU A 156 -6.06 -6.81 7.38
N PHE A 157 -7.34 -7.02 7.16
CA PHE A 157 -7.87 -7.45 5.87
C PHE A 157 -8.47 -6.26 5.12
N ASP A 158 -7.91 -5.93 3.95
CA ASP A 158 -8.49 -4.93 3.05
C ASP A 158 -9.25 -5.66 1.94
N VAL A 159 -10.57 -5.49 1.88
CA VAL A 159 -11.41 -6.16 0.87
C VAL A 159 -10.88 -5.89 -0.53
N ASN A 160 -10.58 -4.62 -0.88
CA ASN A 160 -9.92 -4.21 -2.12
C ASN A 160 -10.39 -5.00 -3.37
N LEU A 161 -11.70 -5.07 -3.59
CA LEU A 161 -12.30 -6.07 -4.47
C LEU A 161 -11.94 -5.83 -5.93
N ARG A 162 -11.47 -6.87 -6.62
CA ARG A 162 -11.16 -6.86 -8.06
C ARG A 162 -11.83 -8.01 -8.77
N SER A 163 -13.17 -8.04 -8.78
CA SER A 163 -13.98 -9.12 -9.35
C SER A 163 -13.54 -9.57 -10.77
N LYS A 164 -13.05 -8.64 -11.61
CA LYS A 164 -12.52 -8.94 -12.96
C LYS A 164 -11.24 -9.81 -12.99
N MET A 165 -10.56 -10.01 -11.86
CA MET A 165 -9.41 -10.93 -11.71
C MET A 165 -9.84 -12.34 -11.29
N TRP A 166 -11.08 -12.51 -10.81
CA TRP A 166 -11.56 -13.79 -10.31
C TRP A 166 -12.05 -14.66 -11.47
N ARG A 167 -11.51 -15.88 -11.59
CA ARG A 167 -11.98 -16.87 -12.58
C ARG A 167 -13.42 -17.31 -12.29
N ASN A 168 -13.78 -17.36 -11.02
CA ASN A 168 -15.10 -17.68 -10.50
C ASN A 168 -15.45 -16.68 -9.39
N THR A 169 -16.49 -15.89 -9.61
CA THR A 169 -16.94 -14.88 -8.63
C THR A 169 -17.69 -15.47 -7.45
N ASP A 170 -18.19 -16.71 -7.56
CA ASP A 170 -19.00 -17.34 -6.53
C ASP A 170 -18.17 -17.75 -5.29
N GLU A 171 -16.84 -17.80 -5.45
CA GLU A 171 -15.88 -18.02 -4.35
C GLU A 171 -15.65 -16.76 -3.49
N ILE A 172 -16.00 -15.57 -4.00
CA ILE A 172 -15.71 -14.30 -3.32
C ILE A 172 -16.40 -14.23 -1.95
N PRO A 173 -17.73 -14.44 -1.79
CA PRO A 173 -18.39 -14.24 -0.50
C PRO A 173 -17.83 -15.12 0.62
N GLU A 174 -17.55 -16.40 0.31
CA GLU A 174 -16.95 -17.36 1.25
C GLU A 174 -15.53 -16.96 1.66
N LEU A 175 -14.71 -16.50 0.72
CA LEU A 175 -13.33 -16.08 1.01
C LEU A 175 -13.28 -14.73 1.74
N ILE A 176 -14.24 -13.81 1.49
CA ILE A 176 -14.42 -12.60 2.30
C ILE A 176 -14.85 -12.97 3.73
N ALA A 177 -15.81 -13.88 3.90
CA ALA A 177 -16.28 -14.33 5.22
C ALA A 177 -15.15 -14.97 6.05
N ARG A 178 -14.42 -15.93 5.46
CA ARG A 178 -13.26 -16.56 6.10
C ARG A 178 -12.15 -15.56 6.45
N SER A 179 -11.94 -14.56 5.60
CA SER A 179 -10.93 -13.51 5.85
C SER A 179 -11.36 -12.56 6.96
N ALA A 180 -12.65 -12.19 7.01
CA ALA A 180 -13.22 -11.35 8.06
C ALA A 180 -13.13 -12.04 9.44
N GLY A 181 -13.45 -13.33 9.53
CA GLY A 181 -13.32 -14.11 10.77
C GLY A 181 -11.88 -14.31 11.27
N LEU A 182 -10.87 -14.11 10.41
CA LEU A 182 -9.44 -14.09 10.80
C LEU A 182 -8.94 -12.66 11.12
N ALA A 183 -9.65 -11.64 10.65
CA ALA A 183 -9.21 -10.24 10.72
C ALA A 183 -9.42 -9.66 12.12
N SER A 184 -8.40 -8.95 12.62
CA SER A 184 -8.56 -8.06 13.78
C SER A 184 -9.21 -6.74 13.39
N ILE A 185 -8.98 -6.30 12.15
CA ILE A 185 -9.62 -5.13 11.54
C ILE A 185 -9.91 -5.46 10.07
N CYS A 186 -11.13 -5.17 9.64
CA CYS A 186 -11.52 -5.14 8.24
C CYS A 186 -11.50 -3.70 7.71
N LYS A 187 -11.06 -3.52 6.46
CA LYS A 187 -11.24 -2.26 5.72
C LYS A 187 -11.90 -2.54 4.38
N VAL A 188 -12.81 -1.65 3.99
CA VAL A 188 -13.63 -1.76 2.77
C VAL A 188 -14.00 -0.35 2.29
N SER A 189 -14.43 -0.18 1.04
CA SER A 189 -15.03 1.06 0.55
C SER A 189 -16.54 0.94 0.40
N ALA A 190 -17.24 2.09 0.38
CA ALA A 190 -18.69 2.15 0.15
C ALA A 190 -19.13 1.30 -1.05
N ASP A 191 -18.47 1.48 -2.21
CA ASP A 191 -18.79 0.76 -3.44
C ASP A 191 -18.62 -0.76 -3.31
N GLU A 192 -17.59 -1.20 -2.57
CA GLU A 192 -17.32 -2.63 -2.32
C GLU A 192 -18.36 -3.26 -1.39
N LEU A 193 -18.89 -2.51 -0.43
CA LEU A 193 -20.03 -2.96 0.40
C LEU A 193 -21.29 -3.15 -0.44
N CYS A 194 -21.63 -2.19 -1.31
CA CYS A 194 -22.75 -2.33 -2.25
C CYS A 194 -22.54 -3.56 -3.16
N GLN A 195 -21.32 -3.74 -3.70
CA GLN A 195 -21.00 -4.86 -4.58
C GLN A 195 -21.07 -6.23 -3.88
N LEU A 196 -20.64 -6.34 -2.61
CA LEU A 196 -20.65 -7.60 -1.85
C LEU A 196 -22.02 -7.97 -1.30
N SER A 197 -22.83 -6.98 -0.92
CA SER A 197 -24.15 -7.20 -0.30
C SER A 197 -25.31 -7.20 -1.29
N GLY A 198 -25.12 -6.63 -2.48
CA GLY A 198 -26.20 -6.32 -3.43
C GLY A 198 -27.07 -5.12 -3.03
N ALA A 199 -26.73 -4.40 -1.95
CA ALA A 199 -27.47 -3.22 -1.50
C ALA A 199 -27.21 -2.00 -2.41
N SER A 200 -28.25 -1.21 -2.68
CA SER A 200 -28.16 0.05 -3.44
C SER A 200 -27.41 1.15 -2.68
N HIS A 201 -27.42 1.10 -1.34
CA HIS A 201 -26.78 2.08 -0.47
C HIS A 201 -25.89 1.36 0.54
N TRP A 202 -24.62 1.79 0.66
CA TRP A 202 -23.64 1.16 1.52
C TRP A 202 -24.01 1.22 3.00
N GLN A 203 -24.82 2.21 3.38
CA GLN A 203 -25.34 2.37 4.75
C GLN A 203 -26.19 1.17 5.18
N ASP A 204 -26.96 0.59 4.26
CA ASP A 204 -27.85 -0.55 4.55
C ASP A 204 -27.05 -1.83 4.83
N ALA A 205 -25.85 -1.92 4.23
CA ALA A 205 -24.93 -3.05 4.37
C ALA A 205 -23.68 -2.74 5.22
N ARG A 206 -23.63 -1.61 5.95
CA ARG A 206 -22.42 -1.14 6.64
C ARG A 206 -21.88 -2.09 7.72
N TYR A 207 -22.73 -2.99 8.22
CA TYR A 207 -22.34 -4.02 9.19
C TYR A 207 -21.94 -5.36 8.57
N TYR A 208 -21.98 -5.52 7.24
CA TYR A 208 -21.71 -6.78 6.54
C TYR A 208 -20.44 -7.51 7.02
N LEU A 209 -19.31 -6.83 7.14
CA LEU A 209 -18.05 -7.45 7.60
C LEU A 209 -18.01 -7.72 9.12
N ARG A 210 -18.78 -7.00 9.91
CA ARG A 210 -18.96 -7.26 11.35
C ARG A 210 -19.80 -8.51 11.57
N ASP A 211 -20.90 -8.62 10.83
CA ASP A 211 -21.82 -9.74 10.92
C ASP A 211 -21.21 -11.04 10.32
N LEU A 212 -20.14 -10.91 9.51
CA LEU A 212 -19.22 -11.98 9.09
C LEU A 212 -18.07 -12.27 10.09
N GLY A 213 -18.03 -11.62 11.25
CA GLY A 213 -17.11 -11.94 12.35
C GLY A 213 -15.97 -10.96 12.63
N CYS A 214 -15.93 -9.76 12.01
CA CYS A 214 -14.90 -8.75 12.30
C CYS A 214 -15.43 -7.56 13.10
N ASP A 215 -15.22 -7.57 14.42
CA ASP A 215 -15.72 -6.56 15.38
C ASP A 215 -15.30 -5.11 15.10
N THR A 216 -14.25 -4.89 14.31
CA THR A 216 -13.76 -3.55 13.93
C THR A 216 -13.67 -3.42 12.42
N THR A 217 -14.50 -2.53 11.84
CA THR A 217 -14.54 -2.27 10.39
C THR A 217 -14.30 -0.80 10.09
N ILE A 218 -13.50 -0.51 9.04
CA ILE A 218 -13.25 0.83 8.51
C ILE A 218 -13.83 0.92 7.09
N ILE A 219 -14.80 1.81 6.88
CA ILE A 219 -15.44 2.06 5.58
C ILE A 219 -14.91 3.36 5.00
N SER A 220 -14.15 3.31 3.91
CA SER A 220 -13.67 4.51 3.22
C SER A 220 -14.76 5.10 2.31
N LEU A 221 -14.99 6.42 2.44
CA LEU A 221 -16.04 7.21 1.80
C LEU A 221 -15.47 8.24 0.79
N GLY A 222 -14.28 7.97 0.24
CA GLY A 222 -13.62 8.87 -0.71
C GLY A 222 -13.33 10.25 -0.12
N ALA A 223 -13.86 11.30 -0.74
CA ALA A 223 -13.69 12.68 -0.30
C ALA A 223 -14.38 12.99 1.05
N ASP A 224 -15.36 12.17 1.47
CA ASP A 224 -16.02 12.30 2.76
C ASP A 224 -15.23 11.64 3.90
N GLY A 225 -14.09 10.99 3.61
CA GLY A 225 -13.20 10.40 4.61
C GLY A 225 -13.51 8.94 4.90
N ALA A 226 -13.82 8.59 6.15
CA ALA A 226 -14.23 7.23 6.52
C ALA A 226 -15.13 7.15 7.74
N LEU A 227 -15.80 6.00 7.88
CA LEU A 227 -16.53 5.58 9.06
C LEU A 227 -15.76 4.44 9.75
N LEU A 228 -15.47 4.59 11.03
CA LEU A 228 -15.01 3.50 11.91
C LEU A 228 -16.22 2.91 12.62
N ILE A 229 -16.37 1.59 12.57
CA ILE A 229 -17.40 0.84 13.28
C ILE A 229 -16.72 -0.08 14.29
N THR A 230 -17.17 0.00 15.55
CA THR A 230 -16.72 -0.83 16.68
C THR A 230 -17.91 -1.21 17.56
N ALA A 231 -17.69 -2.03 18.60
CA ALA A 231 -18.70 -2.31 19.63
C ALA A 231 -19.16 -1.05 20.40
N GLU A 232 -18.34 0.01 20.47
CA GLU A 232 -18.71 1.29 21.10
C GLU A 232 -19.63 2.15 20.22
N GLY A 233 -19.76 1.82 18.93
CA GLY A 233 -20.57 2.54 17.95
C GLY A 233 -19.82 2.95 16.69
N GLU A 234 -20.37 3.94 16.00
CA GLU A 234 -19.87 4.47 14.72
C GLU A 234 -19.21 5.85 14.90
N LEU A 235 -18.02 6.05 14.32
CA LEU A 235 -17.27 7.31 14.38
C LEU A 235 -16.83 7.75 12.99
N HIS A 236 -17.28 8.92 12.55
CA HIS A 236 -16.90 9.52 11.27
C HIS A 236 -15.61 10.36 11.37
N PHE A 237 -14.75 10.23 10.37
CA PHE A 237 -13.51 10.98 10.23
C PHE A 237 -13.46 11.66 8.85
N PRO A 238 -13.59 12.99 8.76
CA PRO A 238 -13.58 13.70 7.47
C PRO A 238 -12.19 13.69 6.83
N ALA A 239 -12.13 13.60 5.50
CA ALA A 239 -10.89 13.74 4.74
C ALA A 239 -10.39 15.21 4.73
N PRO A 240 -9.07 15.44 4.66
CA PRO A 240 -8.53 16.74 4.26
C PRO A 240 -8.99 17.11 2.84
N ARG A 241 -9.33 18.38 2.59
CA ARG A 241 -9.58 18.88 1.23
C ARG A 241 -8.28 18.91 0.44
N VAL A 242 -8.27 18.25 -0.71
CA VAL A 242 -7.07 18.04 -1.54
C VAL A 242 -7.44 18.08 -3.03
N ASP A 243 -6.62 18.74 -3.84
CA ASP A 243 -6.80 18.79 -5.29
C ASP A 243 -6.32 17.46 -5.91
N VAL A 244 -7.25 16.67 -6.44
CA VAL A 244 -6.98 15.31 -6.90
C VAL A 244 -6.34 15.32 -8.29
N VAL A 245 -5.04 15.00 -8.35
CA VAL A 245 -4.31 14.76 -9.62
C VAL A 245 -4.44 13.29 -10.06
N ASP A 246 -4.40 12.34 -9.12
CA ASP A 246 -4.51 10.91 -9.39
C ASP A 246 -5.10 10.18 -8.18
N THR A 247 -6.04 9.24 -8.40
CA THR A 247 -6.68 8.42 -7.36
C THR A 247 -6.03 7.05 -7.15
N THR A 248 -5.04 6.68 -7.97
CA THR A 248 -4.24 5.46 -7.86
C THR A 248 -3.50 5.45 -6.53
N GLY A 249 -3.80 4.47 -5.69
CA GLY A 249 -3.27 4.42 -4.32
C GLY A 249 -3.97 5.35 -3.31
N GLY A 250 -4.89 6.23 -3.74
CA GLY A 250 -5.71 7.04 -2.83
C GLY A 250 -6.60 6.19 -1.93
N ARG A 251 -7.25 5.14 -2.48
CA ARG A 251 -7.96 4.11 -1.70
C ARG A 251 -7.04 3.23 -0.81
N ARG A 252 -5.71 3.39 -0.92
CA ARG A 252 -4.68 2.58 -0.25
C ARG A 252 -3.86 3.35 0.80
N CYS A 253 -4.12 4.66 0.99
CA CYS A 253 -3.47 5.51 2.00
C CYS A 253 -4.54 6.16 2.89
N PHE A 254 -5.06 5.43 3.88
CA PHE A 254 -6.11 5.94 4.79
C PHE A 254 -5.58 6.14 6.22
N CYS A 255 -5.68 7.37 6.77
CA CYS A 255 -4.95 7.74 7.99
C CYS A 255 -5.63 8.85 8.83
N ARG A 256 -6.25 8.50 9.97
CA ARG A 256 -6.32 9.36 11.17
C ARG A 256 -6.47 8.51 12.44
N ARG A 257 -5.94 9.01 13.54
CA ARG A 257 -5.77 8.37 14.86
C ARG A 257 -7.06 8.28 15.68
N PRO A 258 -7.59 7.07 16.01
CA PRO A 258 -8.44 6.85 17.17
C PRO A 258 -7.59 6.85 18.45
N ALA A 259 -8.20 7.19 19.59
CA ALA A 259 -7.54 7.23 20.90
C ALA A 259 -7.99 6.08 21.82
N VAL A 260 -8.19 4.89 21.26
CA VAL A 260 -8.56 3.67 21.98
C VAL A 260 -7.70 2.50 21.45
N HIS A 261 -7.33 1.57 22.35
CA HIS A 261 -6.44 0.40 22.12
C HIS A 261 -4.94 0.66 21.82
N PRO A 262 -4.05 -0.32 22.11
CA PRO A 262 -2.59 -0.20 21.96
C PRO A 262 -2.13 -0.33 20.50
N PHE A 263 -2.55 0.62 19.66
CA PHE A 263 -2.23 0.67 18.24
C PHE A 263 -0.78 1.14 18.00
N PRO A 264 0.01 0.54 17.09
CA PRO A 264 1.29 1.10 16.68
C PRO A 264 1.06 2.41 15.91
N ARG A 265 1.70 3.49 16.36
CA ARG A 265 1.45 4.89 15.96
C ARG A 265 1.62 5.23 14.46
N LYS A 266 1.95 4.28 13.59
CA LYS A 266 2.43 4.50 12.21
C LYS A 266 1.69 3.76 11.11
N LEU A 267 0.84 2.77 11.44
CA LEU A 267 -0.02 2.09 10.46
C LEU A 267 -1.11 3.00 9.85
N LEU A 268 -1.32 4.18 10.44
CA LEU A 268 -2.28 5.22 10.03
C LEU A 268 -1.60 6.61 9.99
N GLY A 269 -0.38 6.69 9.46
CA GLY A 269 0.38 7.95 9.32
C GLY A 269 0.05 8.69 8.01
N SER A 270 -0.36 9.96 8.10
CA SER A 270 -0.78 10.75 6.93
C SER A 270 0.32 10.87 5.86
N CYS A 271 0.13 10.20 4.71
CA CYS A 271 0.74 10.64 3.46
C CYS A 271 -0.05 11.87 2.97
N PRO A 272 0.53 13.09 2.92
CA PRO A 272 -0.17 14.25 2.35
C PRO A 272 -0.51 13.95 0.89
N ALA A 273 -1.69 14.37 0.44
CA ALA A 273 -2.32 13.89 -0.80
C ALA A 273 -1.33 13.71 -1.96
N GLY A 274 -1.13 12.43 -2.25
CA GLY A 274 -0.21 11.93 -3.23
C GLY A 274 -0.09 10.43 -3.02
N GLY A 275 -0.60 9.68 -4.01
CA GLY A 275 -0.15 8.30 -4.19
C GLY A 275 1.38 8.28 -4.23
N SER A 276 1.96 7.19 -3.73
CA SER A 276 3.40 6.96 -3.50
C SER A 276 4.33 8.04 -4.11
N HIS A 277 5.16 8.73 -3.32
CA HIS A 277 5.90 9.93 -3.76
C HIS A 277 6.70 9.78 -5.09
N GLN A 278 7.06 8.55 -5.49
CA GLN A 278 7.54 8.20 -6.84
C GLN A 278 6.46 8.27 -7.95
N GLN A 279 5.28 7.66 -7.80
CA GLN A 279 4.14 7.89 -8.71
C GLN A 279 3.80 9.39 -8.80
N CYS A 280 3.79 10.11 -7.67
CA CYS A 280 3.58 11.56 -7.69
C CYS A 280 4.70 12.37 -8.36
N GLN A 281 5.95 11.92 -8.34
CA GLN A 281 7.03 12.58 -9.10
C GLN A 281 6.89 12.37 -10.61
N CYS A 282 6.43 11.20 -11.06
CA CYS A 282 6.04 10.98 -12.45
C CYS A 282 4.89 11.93 -12.87
N LEU A 283 3.89 12.08 -12.00
CA LEU A 283 2.69 12.89 -12.26
C LEU A 283 2.90 14.42 -12.15
N ARG A 284 3.91 14.91 -11.43
CA ARG A 284 4.22 16.36 -11.37
C ARG A 284 4.59 16.96 -12.73
N ARG A 285 4.97 16.16 -13.73
CA ARG A 285 5.16 16.60 -15.13
C ARG A 285 3.85 16.75 -15.91
N TYR A 286 2.74 16.26 -15.38
CA TYR A 286 1.46 16.15 -16.10
C TYR A 286 0.44 17.26 -15.77
N GLY A 287 0.73 18.10 -14.78
CA GLY A 287 -0.06 19.28 -14.44
C GLY A 287 0.45 20.53 -15.18
N GLY A 288 0.27 20.61 -16.50
CA GLY A 288 0.86 21.70 -17.28
C GLY A 288 0.50 21.80 -18.76
N ASP A 289 -0.78 21.94 -19.10
CA ASP A 289 -1.21 23.12 -19.88
C ASP A 289 -2.74 23.28 -19.92
N GLY A 290 -3.23 24.43 -19.42
CA GLY A 290 -4.65 24.62 -19.09
C GLY A 290 -5.11 26.08 -19.15
N LYS A 291 -4.69 26.81 -20.18
CA LYS A 291 -5.16 28.17 -20.54
C LYS A 291 -5.16 29.24 -19.43
N ARG A 292 -4.12 30.08 -19.42
CA ARG A 292 -4.31 31.54 -19.37
C ARG A 292 -3.46 32.21 -20.45
N ARG A 293 -4.11 32.93 -21.37
CA ARG A 293 -3.46 33.87 -22.31
C ARG A 293 -3.55 35.28 -21.73
N ASN A 294 -2.60 36.12 -22.13
CA ASN A 294 -2.26 37.45 -21.62
C ASN A 294 -1.64 37.37 -20.19
N ASP A 295 -0.51 38.03 -19.91
CA ASP A 295 0.01 39.25 -20.55
C ASP A 295 1.44 39.15 -21.12
N ARG A 296 1.88 40.23 -21.77
CA ARG A 296 3.14 40.33 -22.52
C ARG A 296 4.38 40.60 -21.65
N SER A 297 5.55 40.33 -22.26
CA SER A 297 6.89 40.84 -21.94
C SER A 297 7.53 40.50 -20.58
N ALA A 298 8.45 39.53 -20.59
CA ALA A 298 9.83 39.73 -20.14
C ALA A 298 10.74 38.60 -20.64
N VAL A 299 11.78 38.92 -21.41
CA VAL A 299 12.86 37.99 -21.76
C VAL A 299 14.01 38.21 -20.78
N SER A 300 14.51 37.16 -20.12
CA SER A 300 15.95 36.80 -20.08
C SER A 300 16.44 36.06 -18.80
N ARG A 301 17.26 35.03 -19.09
CA ARG A 301 18.42 34.51 -18.32
C ARG A 301 18.20 33.69 -17.02
N PRO A 302 19.00 32.61 -16.82
CA PRO A 302 19.00 31.81 -15.59
C PRO A 302 19.98 32.35 -14.52
N ALA A 303 19.56 32.36 -13.26
CA ALA A 303 20.47 32.35 -12.11
C ALA A 303 20.79 30.88 -11.78
N LYS A 304 22.03 30.41 -11.95
CA LYS A 304 23.22 30.61 -11.09
C LYS A 304 23.07 30.05 -9.67
N HIS A 305 24.10 29.28 -9.30
CA HIS A 305 24.23 28.48 -8.08
C HIS A 305 23.81 29.18 -6.78
N PHE A 306 23.18 28.42 -5.89
CA PHE A 306 23.32 28.62 -4.45
C PHE A 306 24.22 27.52 -3.88
N SER A 307 25.41 27.92 -3.44
CA SER A 307 26.34 27.10 -2.68
C SER A 307 25.89 27.01 -1.22
N VAL A 308 25.78 25.80 -0.68
CA VAL A 308 25.66 25.59 0.77
C VAL A 308 27.06 25.61 1.36
N GLN A 309 27.39 26.62 2.18
CA GLN A 309 28.58 26.59 3.01
C GLN A 309 28.36 25.68 4.23
N PRO A 310 29.32 24.81 4.60
CA PRO A 310 29.27 24.09 5.86
C PRO A 310 29.66 25.03 7.02
N PHE A 311 29.00 24.85 8.17
CA PHE A 311 29.36 25.54 9.41
C PHE A 311 30.79 25.15 9.83
N ALA A 312 31.67 26.14 9.97
CA ALA A 312 32.99 25.96 10.56
C ALA A 312 32.88 25.98 12.10
N GLY A 313 33.53 25.00 12.74
CA GLY A 313 33.52 24.82 14.19
C GLY A 313 34.73 24.04 14.68
N ALA A 314 35.93 24.56 14.39
CA ALA A 314 37.19 24.17 15.03
C ALA A 314 37.68 25.38 15.86
N SER A 315 38.46 25.25 16.93
CA SER A 315 39.54 24.27 17.18
C SER A 315 39.84 24.15 18.69
N HIS A 316 40.32 22.98 19.16
CA HIS A 316 41.62 22.74 19.85
C HIS A 316 41.76 23.32 21.29
N ASP A 317 42.47 22.74 22.26
CA ASP A 317 43.52 21.68 22.34
C ASP A 317 43.28 20.87 23.66
N ARG A 318 43.95 19.77 24.09
CA ARG A 318 45.18 19.09 23.64
C ARG A 318 45.30 17.61 24.10
N GLU A 319 46.16 16.87 23.42
CA GLU A 319 47.07 15.76 23.83
C GLU A 319 46.82 14.89 25.10
N ILE A 320 46.63 13.59 24.86
CA ILE A 320 47.08 12.50 25.74
C ILE A 320 48.45 12.00 25.25
N ARG A 321 49.43 11.82 26.14
CA ARG A 321 50.61 10.98 25.91
C ARG A 321 50.86 10.02 27.08
N SER A 322 51.44 8.87 26.74
CA SER A 322 51.53 7.66 27.55
C SER A 322 52.84 7.49 28.32
N HIS A 323 52.85 6.43 29.15
CA HIS A 323 53.99 5.78 29.83
C HIS A 323 54.53 6.39 31.13
N HIS A 324 54.41 5.61 32.20
CA HIS A 324 55.58 4.82 32.62
C HIS A 324 55.17 3.44 33.16
N ALA A 325 56.07 2.47 33.01
CA ALA A 325 55.99 1.16 33.63
C ALA A 325 57.19 0.99 34.56
N ARG A 326 56.93 0.84 35.86
CA ARG A 326 57.69 0.08 36.87
C ARG A 326 57.01 0.25 38.23
#